data_AF-A0A433D525-F1
#
_entry.id   AF-A0A433D525-F1
#
_cell.length_a   1.000
_cell.length_b   1.000
_cell.length_c   1.000
_cell.angle_alpha   90.00
_cell.angle_beta   90.00
_cell.angle_gamma   90.00
#
_symmetry.space_group_name_H-M   'P 1'
#
loop_
_entity.id
_entity.type
_entity.pdbx_description
1 polymer ?
#
loop_
_entity_poly.entity_id
_entity_poly.type
_entity_poly.pdbx_seq_one_letter_code
_entity_poly.pdbx_strand_id
1 'polypeptide(L)'
;MNDLQEENVRLKKRIQELEAEIVRLKERREPVDFPPQLFEKVSRLTSPEIARYGRQLILPSYRITMPGQLALRNASVLIVGAGGLGAPAALYLSAMGVGHLGIVDHDTVDLSNLHRQVIHNESRVGVSKAVSAKMTVEAYASLNVTDVVYSDEAHMTFVKFTATD
;
A
#
# COMPACT_ATOMS: atom_id res chain seq x y z
N MET A 1 40.97 14.74 -24.99
CA MET A 1 40.35 13.67 -25.81
C MET A 1 40.49 12.31 -25.11
N ASN A 2 41.64 12.03 -24.45
CA ASN A 2 41.84 10.81 -23.64
C ASN A 2 40.90 10.66 -22.44
N ASP A 3 40.67 11.70 -21.63
CA ASP A 3 39.84 11.57 -20.41
C ASP A 3 38.40 11.09 -20.68
N LEU A 4 37.79 11.58 -21.76
CA LEU A 4 36.45 11.16 -22.18
C LEU A 4 36.43 9.71 -22.68
N GLN A 5 37.53 9.23 -23.26
CA GLN A 5 37.65 7.85 -23.70
C GLN A 5 37.86 6.92 -22.50
N GLU A 6 38.65 7.34 -21.51
CA GLU A 6 38.83 6.61 -20.25
C GLU A 6 37.53 6.54 -19.44
N GLU A 7 36.79 7.63 -19.35
CA GLU A 7 35.49 7.67 -18.67
C GLU A 7 34.46 6.77 -19.35
N ASN A 8 34.43 6.75 -20.70
CA ASN A 8 33.56 5.84 -21.45
C ASN A 8 33.89 4.36 -21.20
N VAL A 9 35.17 4.02 -21.10
CA VAL A 9 35.60 2.65 -20.78
C VAL A 9 35.17 2.28 -19.36
N ARG A 10 35.33 3.19 -18.40
CA ARG A 10 34.91 3.00 -17.00
C ARG A 10 33.39 2.80 -16.89
N LEU A 11 32.61 3.64 -17.55
CA LEU A 11 31.15 3.56 -17.54
C LEU A 11 30.64 2.26 -18.15
N LYS A 12 31.20 1.84 -19.30
CA LYS A 12 30.86 0.55 -19.93
C LYS A 12 31.14 -0.64 -19.03
N LYS A 13 32.29 -0.62 -18.32
CA LYS A 13 32.63 -1.65 -17.35
C LYS A 13 31.64 -1.68 -16.18
N ARG A 14 31.25 -0.51 -15.67
CA ARG A 14 30.26 -0.41 -14.58
C ARG A 14 28.88 -0.90 -14.99
N ILE A 15 28.46 -0.62 -16.23
CA ILE A 15 27.20 -1.13 -16.79
C ILE A 15 27.24 -2.66 -16.85
N GLN A 16 28.31 -3.27 -17.36
CA GLN A 16 28.45 -4.73 -17.39
C GLN A 16 28.43 -5.36 -15.98
N GLU A 17 29.09 -4.72 -15.01
CA GLU A 17 29.06 -5.17 -13.61
C GLU A 17 27.63 -5.15 -13.04
N LEU A 18 26.91 -4.04 -13.23
CA LEU A 18 25.54 -3.88 -12.75
C LEU A 18 24.56 -4.82 -13.45
N GLU A 19 24.72 -5.05 -14.76
CA GLU A 19 23.91 -6.02 -15.51
C GLU A 19 24.10 -7.44 -14.97
N ALA A 20 25.36 -7.84 -14.70
CA ALA A 20 25.65 -9.15 -14.11
C ALA A 20 25.08 -9.29 -12.69
N GLU A 21 25.12 -8.22 -11.90
CA GLU A 21 24.52 -8.17 -10.56
C GLU A 21 23.00 -8.32 -10.61
N ILE A 22 22.33 -7.61 -11.53
CA ILE A 22 20.87 -7.74 -11.74
C ILE A 22 20.47 -9.18 -12.09
N VAL A 23 21.25 -9.86 -12.93
CA VAL A 23 20.96 -11.26 -13.28
C VAL A 23 21.05 -12.16 -12.06
N ARG A 24 22.11 -12.03 -11.25
CA ARG A 24 22.25 -12.81 -10.00
C ARG A 24 21.12 -12.54 -9.00
N LEU A 25 20.70 -11.27 -8.88
CA LEU A 25 19.60 -10.90 -7.99
C LEU A 25 18.25 -11.44 -8.47
N LYS A 26 18.02 -11.50 -9.78
CA LYS A 26 16.83 -12.13 -10.37
C LYS A 26 16.79 -13.64 -10.11
N GLU A 27 17.94 -14.31 -10.21
CA GLU A 27 18.06 -15.75 -9.94
C GLU A 27 17.91 -16.11 -8.45
N ARG A 28 18.35 -15.23 -7.54
CA ARG A 28 18.14 -15.38 -6.08
C ARG A 28 16.72 -15.10 -5.62
N ARG A 29 15.85 -14.55 -6.48
CA ARG A 29 14.49 -14.21 -6.10
C ARG A 29 13.67 -15.50 -6.04
N GLU A 30 13.54 -16.08 -4.85
CA GLU A 30 12.62 -17.19 -4.66
C GLU A 30 11.21 -16.75 -5.08
N PRO A 31 10.44 -17.63 -5.75
CA PRO A 31 9.04 -17.36 -6.01
C PRO A 31 8.37 -17.04 -4.66
N VAL A 32 7.85 -15.83 -4.52
CA VAL A 32 7.03 -15.50 -3.35
C VAL A 32 5.75 -16.31 -3.53
N ASP A 33 5.65 -17.42 -2.82
CA ASP A 33 4.43 -18.23 -2.78
C ASP A 33 3.37 -17.43 -2.03
N PHE A 34 2.51 -16.74 -2.78
CA PHE A 34 1.37 -16.05 -2.21
C PHE A 34 0.30 -17.09 -1.92
N PRO A 35 -0.08 -17.29 -0.64
CA PRO A 35 -1.14 -18.24 -0.34
C PRO A 35 -2.42 -17.81 -1.10
N PRO A 36 -3.17 -18.77 -1.65
CA PRO A 36 -4.25 -18.49 -2.61
C PRO A 36 -5.39 -17.65 -2.03
N GLN A 37 -5.49 -17.53 -0.70
CA GLN A 37 -6.36 -16.62 0.03
C GLN A 37 -5.65 -16.16 1.30
N LEU A 38 -5.20 -14.91 1.32
CA LEU A 38 -4.59 -14.27 2.50
C LEU A 38 -5.62 -13.91 3.59
N PHE A 39 -6.90 -13.85 3.24
CA PHE A 39 -7.95 -13.35 4.12
C PHE A 39 -9.22 -14.19 4.05
N GLU A 40 -9.84 -14.40 5.21
CA GLU A 40 -11.11 -15.11 5.32
C GLU A 40 -12.25 -14.28 4.70
N LYS A 41 -13.03 -14.92 3.82
CA LYS A 41 -14.21 -14.29 3.23
C LYS A 41 -15.36 -14.32 4.22
N VAL A 42 -16.01 -13.18 4.36
CA VAL A 42 -17.18 -13.00 5.22
C VAL A 42 -18.46 -13.14 4.40
N SER A 43 -19.46 -13.85 4.92
CA SER A 43 -20.76 -14.07 4.25
C SER A 43 -21.86 -13.09 4.66
N ARG A 44 -21.66 -12.32 5.74
CA ARG A 44 -22.61 -11.34 6.27
C ARG A 44 -21.92 -10.19 6.99
N LEU A 45 -22.51 -9.00 6.95
CA LEU A 45 -22.04 -7.88 7.76
C LEU A 45 -22.48 -8.04 9.22
N THR A 46 -21.64 -7.58 10.14
CA THR A 46 -21.96 -7.48 11.57
C THR A 46 -22.92 -6.32 11.84
N SER A 47 -23.61 -6.32 12.98
CA SER A 47 -24.51 -5.22 13.35
C SER A 47 -23.80 -3.84 13.38
N PRO A 48 -22.57 -3.71 13.91
CA PRO A 48 -21.82 -2.46 13.82
C PRO A 48 -21.50 -2.02 12.38
N GLU A 49 -21.15 -2.94 11.49
CA GLU A 49 -20.91 -2.63 10.07
C GLU A 49 -22.21 -2.16 9.38
N ILE A 50 -23.33 -2.82 9.65
CA ILE A 50 -24.65 -2.39 9.13
C ILE A 50 -24.99 -0.99 9.61
N ALA A 51 -24.77 -0.69 10.90
CA ALA A 51 -25.00 0.64 11.46
C ALA A 51 -24.09 1.70 10.81
N ARG A 52 -22.80 1.38 10.62
CA ARG A 52 -21.82 2.27 9.97
C ARG A 52 -22.16 2.56 8.51
N TYR A 53 -22.54 1.53 7.75
CA TYR A 53 -22.80 1.64 6.31
C TYR A 53 -24.28 1.87 5.96
N GLY A 54 -25.16 2.05 6.95
CA GLY A 54 -26.61 2.15 6.74
C GLY A 54 -27.02 3.20 5.69
N ARG A 55 -26.38 4.37 5.69
CA ARG A 55 -26.64 5.41 4.66
C ARG A 55 -26.18 5.03 3.25
N GLN A 56 -25.18 4.17 3.14
CA GLN A 56 -24.68 3.66 1.86
C GLN A 56 -25.62 2.56 1.33
N LEU A 57 -26.11 1.70 2.22
CA LEU A 57 -26.97 0.55 1.89
C LEU A 57 -28.35 0.93 1.35
N ILE A 58 -28.88 2.11 1.70
CA ILE A 58 -30.21 2.58 1.28
C ILE A 58 -30.21 3.22 -0.12
N LEU A 59 -29.05 3.39 -0.76
CA LEU A 59 -28.96 4.07 -2.05
C LEU A 59 -29.58 3.21 -3.18
N PRO A 60 -30.69 3.65 -3.80
CA PRO A 60 -31.47 2.79 -4.71
C PRO A 60 -30.81 2.57 -6.08
N SER A 61 -29.85 3.41 -6.48
CA SER A 61 -29.30 3.44 -7.85
C SER A 61 -27.84 3.00 -7.96
N TYR A 62 -27.17 2.70 -6.84
CA TYR A 62 -25.80 2.20 -6.85
C TYR A 62 -25.79 0.70 -6.60
N ARG A 63 -24.86 -0.05 -7.21
CA ARG A 63 -24.64 -1.49 -6.92
C ARG A 63 -24.20 -1.76 -5.46
N ILE A 64 -24.26 -0.77 -4.58
CA ILE A 64 -23.93 -0.80 -3.15
C ILE A 64 -25.21 -1.11 -2.35
N THR A 65 -25.90 -2.17 -2.74
CA THR A 65 -26.88 -2.83 -1.88
C THR A 65 -26.12 -3.77 -0.93
N MET A 66 -26.82 -4.53 -0.07
CA MET A 66 -26.16 -5.48 0.84
C MET A 66 -25.13 -6.41 0.15
N PRO A 67 -25.42 -7.01 -1.03
CA PRO A 67 -24.42 -7.76 -1.80
C PRO A 67 -23.19 -6.94 -2.23
N GLY A 68 -23.38 -5.67 -2.57
CA GLY A 68 -22.29 -4.77 -2.97
C GLY A 68 -21.38 -4.40 -1.80
N GLN A 69 -21.97 -4.08 -0.65
CA GLN A 69 -21.19 -3.80 0.56
C GLN A 69 -20.43 -5.04 1.03
N LEU A 70 -21.04 -6.23 0.92
CA LEU A 70 -20.35 -7.50 1.21
C LEU A 70 -19.21 -7.78 0.23
N ALA A 71 -19.37 -7.40 -1.04
CA ALA A 71 -18.30 -7.50 -2.03
C ALA A 71 -17.13 -6.56 -1.69
N LEU A 72 -17.41 -5.31 -1.27
CA LEU A 72 -16.38 -4.38 -0.77
C LEU A 72 -15.67 -4.93 0.48
N ARG A 73 -16.44 -5.46 1.43
CA ARG A 73 -15.91 -6.05 2.66
C ARG A 73 -14.98 -7.25 2.41
N ASN A 74 -15.16 -7.96 1.31
CA ASN A 74 -14.32 -9.08 0.88
C ASN A 74 -13.25 -8.68 -0.16
N ALA A 75 -13.22 -7.41 -0.59
CA ALA A 75 -12.24 -6.92 -1.54
C ALA A 75 -10.90 -6.65 -0.86
N SER A 76 -9.84 -6.79 -1.66
CA SER A 76 -8.48 -6.39 -1.32
C SER A 76 -8.00 -5.39 -2.36
N VAL A 77 -7.47 -4.25 -1.91
CA VAL A 77 -6.96 -3.20 -2.79
C VAL A 77 -5.54 -2.85 -2.39
N LEU A 78 -4.63 -2.75 -3.36
CA LEU A 78 -3.27 -2.26 -3.18
C LEU A 78 -3.16 -0.84 -3.72
N ILE A 79 -2.72 0.09 -2.89
CA ILE A 79 -2.41 1.47 -3.26
C ILE A 79 -0.90 1.61 -3.32
N VAL A 80 -0.39 2.00 -4.49
CA VAL A 80 1.03 2.30 -4.69
C VAL A 80 1.21 3.82 -4.72
N GLY A 81 1.89 4.33 -3.70
CA GLY A 81 2.04 5.74 -3.38
C GLY A 81 0.93 6.25 -2.46
N ALA A 82 1.29 6.76 -1.29
CA ALA A 82 0.44 7.46 -0.34
C ALA A 82 0.56 8.99 -0.46
N GLY A 83 0.99 9.49 -1.62
CA GLY A 83 1.08 10.91 -1.94
C GLY A 83 -0.27 11.57 -2.30
N GLY A 84 -0.26 12.60 -3.15
CA GLY A 84 -1.44 13.45 -3.38
C GLY A 84 -2.68 12.75 -3.97
N LEU A 85 -2.50 11.64 -4.67
CA LEU A 85 -3.61 10.84 -5.22
C LEU A 85 -3.96 9.63 -4.34
N GLY A 86 -2.94 8.95 -3.81
CA GLY A 86 -3.14 7.80 -2.94
C GLY A 86 -3.77 8.15 -1.59
N ALA A 87 -3.44 9.33 -1.04
CA ALA A 87 -4.00 9.83 0.20
C ALA A 87 -5.54 9.89 0.18
N PRO A 88 -6.19 10.61 -0.75
CA PRO A 88 -7.65 10.62 -0.82
C PRO A 88 -8.22 9.25 -1.21
N ALA A 89 -7.57 8.49 -2.09
CA ALA A 89 -8.04 7.16 -2.47
C ALA A 89 -8.10 6.21 -1.26
N ALA A 90 -7.04 6.16 -0.44
CA ALA A 90 -6.97 5.34 0.77
C ALA A 90 -8.06 5.72 1.79
N LEU A 91 -8.28 7.02 2.00
CA LEU A 91 -9.33 7.52 2.89
C LEU A 91 -10.72 7.10 2.43
N TYR A 92 -11.03 7.24 1.14
CA TYR A 92 -12.36 6.88 0.65
C TYR A 92 -12.58 5.37 0.59
N LEU A 93 -11.61 4.59 0.12
CA LEU A 93 -11.73 3.13 0.06
C LEU A 93 -11.93 2.52 1.45
N SER A 94 -11.21 3.03 2.45
CA SER A 94 -11.40 2.61 3.83
C SER A 94 -12.76 3.04 4.40
N ALA A 95 -13.16 4.29 4.18
CA ALA A 95 -14.47 4.79 4.62
C ALA A 95 -15.66 4.04 3.96
N MET A 96 -15.48 3.56 2.72
CA MET A 96 -16.46 2.73 2.01
C MET A 96 -16.48 1.27 2.47
N GLY A 97 -15.54 0.85 3.32
CA GLY A 97 -15.53 -0.49 3.89
C GLY A 97 -14.88 -1.56 3.03
N VAL A 98 -13.86 -1.20 2.25
CA VAL A 98 -12.95 -2.20 1.65
C VAL A 98 -12.30 -3.01 2.77
N GLY A 99 -12.42 -4.34 2.72
CA GLY A 99 -11.98 -5.22 3.81
C GLY A 99 -10.49 -5.19 4.09
N HIS A 100 -9.69 -5.08 3.01
CA HIS A 100 -8.24 -5.15 3.08
C HIS A 100 -7.60 -4.07 2.21
N LEU A 101 -6.75 -3.26 2.82
CA LEU A 101 -6.02 -2.20 2.12
C LEU A 101 -4.52 -2.41 2.31
N GLY A 102 -3.82 -2.63 1.20
CA GLY A 102 -2.36 -2.60 1.12
C GLY A 102 -1.90 -1.19 0.74
N ILE A 103 -0.93 -0.63 1.45
CA ILE A 103 -0.34 0.68 1.12
C ILE A 103 1.16 0.52 0.94
N VAL A 104 1.67 0.86 -0.24
CA VAL A 104 3.09 0.85 -0.57
C VAL A 104 3.56 2.28 -0.76
N ASP A 105 4.60 2.70 -0.04
CA ASP A 105 5.31 3.96 -0.30
C ASP A 105 6.76 3.85 0.18
N HIS A 106 7.67 4.49 -0.54
CA HIS A 106 9.11 4.53 -0.24
C HIS A 106 9.52 5.87 0.39
N ASP A 107 8.70 6.90 0.27
CA ASP A 107 8.98 8.22 0.81
C ASP A 107 8.65 8.32 2.30
N THR A 108 9.19 9.37 2.92
CA THR A 108 8.76 9.87 4.23
C THR A 108 7.87 11.11 4.08
N VAL A 109 7.07 11.39 5.11
CA VAL A 109 6.21 12.58 5.17
C VAL A 109 7.08 13.83 5.24
N ASP A 110 6.76 14.81 4.39
CA ASP A 110 7.45 16.09 4.33
C ASP A 110 6.46 17.24 4.50
N LEU A 111 6.85 18.27 5.27
CA LEU A 111 6.02 19.43 5.57
C LEU A 111 5.52 20.13 4.30
N SER A 112 6.37 20.26 3.28
CA SER A 112 6.04 20.90 1.99
C SER A 112 4.95 20.14 1.22
N ASN A 113 4.67 18.89 1.57
CA ASN A 113 3.70 18.04 0.90
C ASN A 113 2.33 17.99 1.57
N LEU A 114 2.19 18.50 2.80
CA LEU A 114 0.97 18.35 3.60
C LEU A 114 -0.26 19.04 3.00
N HIS A 115 -0.09 20.12 2.24
CA HIS A 115 -1.20 20.85 1.61
C HIS A 115 -2.02 20.02 0.61
N ARG A 116 -1.46 18.91 0.10
CA ARG A 116 -2.14 18.00 -0.84
C ARG A 116 -2.18 16.55 -0.38
N GLN A 117 -1.56 16.22 0.75
CA GLN A 117 -1.48 14.86 1.29
C GLN A 117 -2.17 14.77 2.65
N VAL A 118 -3.49 15.01 2.63
CA VAL A 118 -4.34 15.17 3.83
C VAL A 118 -4.45 13.95 4.73
N ILE A 119 -3.93 12.80 4.30
CA ILE A 119 -3.83 11.58 5.12
C ILE A 119 -2.68 11.67 6.13
N HIS A 120 -1.74 12.61 5.94
CA HIS A 120 -0.61 12.89 6.81
C HIS A 120 -0.85 14.15 7.64
N ASN A 121 -0.04 14.36 8.67
CA ASN A 121 -0.08 15.55 9.50
C ASN A 121 1.33 15.96 9.97
N GLU A 122 1.45 17.17 10.52
CA GLU A 122 2.74 17.74 10.94
C GLU A 122 3.48 16.90 11.98
N SER A 123 2.76 16.24 12.89
CA SER A 123 3.36 15.38 13.93
C SER A 123 4.06 14.14 13.37
N ARG A 124 3.85 13.82 12.09
CA ARG A 124 4.38 12.63 11.42
C ARG A 124 5.44 12.97 10.35
N VAL A 125 5.93 14.20 10.27
CA VAL A 125 7.05 14.55 9.37
C VAL A 125 8.26 13.65 9.68
N GLY A 126 8.89 13.11 8.63
CA GLY A 126 9.98 12.14 8.73
C GLY A 126 9.55 10.68 8.93
N VAL A 127 8.28 10.40 9.24
CA VAL A 127 7.73 9.04 9.27
C VAL A 127 7.50 8.54 7.84
N SER A 128 7.67 7.25 7.58
CA SER A 128 7.27 6.66 6.28
C SER A 128 5.83 7.02 5.92
N LYS A 129 5.60 7.41 4.66
CA LYS A 129 4.24 7.72 4.19
C LYS A 129 3.32 6.51 4.27
N ALA A 130 3.82 5.29 4.01
CA ALA A 130 3.02 4.08 4.12
C ALA A 130 2.53 3.85 5.57
N VAL A 131 3.44 3.98 6.54
CA VAL A 131 3.12 3.87 7.98
C VAL A 131 2.16 4.98 8.40
N SER A 132 2.47 6.24 8.07
CA SER A 132 1.61 7.36 8.42
C SER A 132 0.21 7.24 7.81
N ALA A 133 0.09 6.72 6.59
CA ALA A 133 -1.20 6.52 5.95
C ALA A 133 -2.01 5.42 6.67
N LYS A 134 -1.38 4.29 7.00
CA LYS A 134 -2.01 3.22 7.77
C LYS A 134 -2.55 3.72 9.11
N MET A 135 -1.75 4.46 9.88
CA MET A 135 -2.19 5.02 11.17
C MET A 135 -3.47 5.86 11.03
N THR A 136 -3.62 6.59 9.92
CA THR A 136 -4.83 7.35 9.64
C THR A 136 -5.99 6.43 9.28
N VAL A 137 -5.79 5.48 8.36
CA VAL A 137 -6.84 4.56 7.91
C VAL A 137 -7.42 3.74 9.07
N GLU A 138 -6.57 3.20 9.94
CA GLU A 138 -6.98 2.41 11.11
C GLU A 138 -7.80 3.24 12.12
N ALA A 139 -7.55 4.56 12.19
CA ALA A 139 -8.34 5.46 13.02
C ALA A 139 -9.74 5.73 12.43
N TYR A 140 -9.90 5.71 11.11
CA TYR A 140 -11.19 5.96 10.45
C TYR A 140 -12.10 4.73 10.43
N ALA A 141 -11.53 3.53 10.28
CA ALA A 141 -12.30 2.31 10.15
C ALA A 141 -11.59 1.12 10.78
N SER A 142 -12.36 0.25 11.43
CA SER A 142 -11.90 -1.05 11.91
C SER A 142 -11.71 -1.99 10.72
N LEU A 143 -10.61 -1.79 9.98
CA LEU A 143 -10.22 -2.56 8.81
C LEU A 143 -8.90 -3.27 9.04
N ASN A 144 -8.67 -4.33 8.28
CA ASN A 144 -7.37 -4.96 8.19
C ASN A 144 -6.51 -4.16 7.21
N VAL A 145 -5.69 -3.25 7.73
CA VAL A 145 -4.79 -2.42 6.93
C VAL A 145 -3.37 -2.96 6.99
N THR A 146 -2.78 -3.18 5.83
CA THR A 146 -1.39 -3.62 5.68
C THR A 146 -0.57 -2.51 5.03
N ASP A 147 0.48 -2.08 5.69
CA ASP A 147 1.48 -1.17 5.11
C ASP A 147 2.71 -1.96 4.65
N VAL A 148 3.31 -1.52 3.56
CA VAL A 148 4.55 -2.05 3.02
C VAL A 148 5.50 -0.87 2.83
N VAL A 149 6.53 -0.84 3.67
CA VAL A 149 7.60 0.17 3.62
C VAL A 149 8.77 -0.41 2.84
N TYR A 150 9.23 0.32 1.83
CA TYR A 150 10.50 0.02 1.17
C TYR A 150 11.62 0.75 1.92
N SER A 151 12.57 0.01 2.48
CA SER A 151 13.87 0.53 2.91
C SER A 151 14.94 0.17 1.89
N ASP A 152 15.89 1.08 1.62
CA ASP A 152 16.92 0.98 0.57
C ASP A 152 17.81 -0.28 0.62
N GLU A 153 17.75 -1.08 1.68
CA GLU A 153 18.35 -2.41 1.72
C GLU A 153 17.43 -3.43 1.05
N ALA A 154 17.53 -3.59 -0.29
CA ALA A 154 17.26 -4.76 -1.16
C ALA A 154 16.25 -5.88 -0.76
N HIS A 155 15.39 -5.63 0.21
CA HIS A 155 14.52 -6.56 0.89
C HIS A 155 13.16 -5.88 0.95
N MET A 156 12.28 -6.29 0.04
CA MET A 156 10.84 -6.22 0.30
C MET A 156 10.60 -7.09 1.53
N THR A 157 10.63 -6.49 2.73
CA THR A 157 10.03 -7.12 3.88
C THR A 157 8.53 -7.07 3.66
N PHE A 158 7.99 -8.08 2.98
CA PHE A 158 6.62 -8.47 3.24
C PHE A 158 6.57 -8.77 4.73
N VAL A 159 6.03 -7.85 5.53
CA VAL A 159 5.73 -8.17 6.92
C VAL A 159 4.75 -9.33 6.86
N LYS A 160 5.27 -10.51 7.19
CA LYS A 160 4.56 -11.77 7.09
C LYS A 160 3.31 -11.64 7.94
N PHE A 161 2.17 -11.86 7.32
CA PHE A 161 0.86 -11.92 7.94
C PHE A 161 0.93 -12.85 9.15
N THR A 162 0.95 -12.28 10.34
CA THR A 162 0.36 -12.93 11.50
C THR A 162 -0.88 -12.11 11.79
N ALA A 163 -2.04 -12.71 11.53
CA ALA A 163 -3.22 -12.30 12.25
C ALA A 163 -2.82 -12.41 13.73
N THR A 164 -2.67 -11.26 14.38
CA THR A 164 -2.60 -11.22 15.84
C THR A 164 -3.88 -11.85 16.36
N ASP A 165 -3.71 -12.85 17.22
CA ASP A 165 -4.76 -13.57 17.96
C ASP A 165 -5.82 -12.65 18.60
#